data_AF-A0A9D2ATS5-F1
#
_entry.id   AF-A0A9D2ATS5-F1
#
_cell.length_a   1.000
_cell.length_b   1.000
_cell.length_c   1.000
_cell.angle_alpha   90.00
_cell.angle_beta   90.00
_cell.angle_gamma   90.00
#
_symmetry.space_group_name_H-M   'P 1'
#
loop_
_entity.id
_entity.type
_entity.pdbx_description
1 polymer ?
#
loop_
_entity_poly.entity_id
_entity_poly.type
_entity_poly.pdbx_seq_one_letter_code
_entity_poly.pdbx_strand_id
1 'polypeptide(L)' 'MFTLLSIQQIADATPQNADGRAIRCLILADNTTDALPTTGQNVEHMGDDQTFMPGSIAITPDFDVAIVKNNGEWGDWA' A
#
# COMPACT_ATOMS: atom_id res chain seq x y z
N MET A 1 -5.96 -6.03 -10.56
CA MET A 1 -5.50 -6.82 -9.40
C MET A 1 -4.26 -6.16 -8.81
N PHE A 2 -3.93 -6.40 -7.54
CA PHE A 2 -2.72 -5.87 -6.90
C PHE A 2 -1.82 -6.99 -6.40
N THR A 3 -0.51 -6.82 -6.55
CA THR A 3 0.50 -7.77 -6.06
C THR A 3 1.51 -7.04 -5.19
N LEU A 4 1.82 -7.60 -4.02
CA LEU A 4 2.84 -7.04 -3.14
C LEU A 4 4.24 -7.22 -3.74
N LEU A 5 4.97 -6.12 -3.93
CA LEU A 5 6.36 -6.14 -4.39
C LEU A 5 7.35 -6.07 -3.23
N SER A 6 7.10 -5.18 -2.26
CA SER A 6 7.97 -5.06 -1.09
C SER A 6 7.25 -4.45 0.12
N ILE A 7 7.78 -4.77 1.30
CA ILE A 7 7.39 -4.14 2.56
C ILE A 7 8.64 -3.47 3.15
N GLN A 8 8.50 -2.19 3.48
CA GLN A 8 9.47 -1.45 4.26
C GLN A 8 8.96 -1.34 5.69
N GLN A 9 9.69 -1.96 6.62
CA GLN A 9 9.46 -1.82 8.05
C GLN A 9 10.29 -0.65 8.57
N ILE A 10 9.66 0.26 9.30
CA ILE A 10 10.36 1.36 9.97
C ILE A 10 10.60 0.94 11.42
N ALA A 11 11.80 1.12 11.93
CA ALA A 11 12.19 0.70 13.27
C ALA A 11 11.46 1.45 14.41
N ASP A 12 10.79 2.58 14.12
CA ASP A 12 10.28 3.50 15.14
C ASP A 12 8.76 3.72 15.10
N ALA A 13 8.13 3.52 16.27
CA ALA A 13 6.93 4.10 16.92
C ALA A 13 5.78 4.75 16.08
N THR A 14 5.62 4.41 14.81
CA THR A 14 4.52 4.88 13.94
C THR A 14 3.29 3.97 14.15
N PRO A 15 2.03 4.43 14.01
CA PRO A 15 0.85 3.61 14.23
C PRO A 15 0.97 2.26 13.52
N GLN A 16 0.73 1.22 14.29
CA GLN A 16 1.05 -0.16 13.94
C GLN A 16 -0.20 -0.85 13.38
N ASN A 17 -0.03 -1.82 12.48
CA ASN A 17 -1.08 -2.79 12.18
C ASN A 17 -1.45 -3.59 13.45
N ALA A 18 -2.45 -4.47 13.39
CA ALA A 18 -2.92 -5.26 14.53
C ALA A 18 -1.80 -6.07 15.25
N ASP A 19 -0.70 -6.36 14.55
CA ASP A 19 0.49 -7.08 15.04
C ASP A 19 1.62 -6.18 15.56
N GLY A 20 1.42 -4.87 15.66
CA GLY A 20 2.42 -3.98 16.23
C GLY A 20 3.53 -3.53 15.27
N ARG A 21 3.33 -3.59 13.94
CA ARG A 21 4.37 -3.24 12.94
C ARG A 21 3.95 -2.05 12.07
N ALA A 22 4.84 -1.06 11.99
CA ALA A 22 4.74 0.02 11.02
C ALA A 22 5.25 -0.48 9.66
N ILE A 23 4.37 -0.56 8.65
CA ILE A 23 4.73 -1.00 7.30
C ILE A 23 4.32 0.02 6.24
N ARG A 24 5.28 0.43 5.42
CA ARG A 24 5.00 0.99 4.08
C ARG A 24 5.16 -0.14 3.08
N CYS A 25 4.38 -0.13 2.01
CA CYS A 25 4.52 -1.13 0.96
C CYS A 25 4.72 -0.49 -0.40
N LEU A 26 5.29 -1.27 -1.31
CA LEU A 26 5.21 -1.07 -2.73
C LEU A 26 4.37 -2.20 -3.31
N ILE A 27 3.30 -1.85 -4.04
CA ILE A 27 2.42 -2.81 -4.71
C ILE A 27 2.37 -2.53 -6.21
N LEU A 28 2.27 -3.60 -6.99
CA LEU A 28 2.03 -3.55 -8.43
C LEU A 28 0.52 -3.59 -8.67
N ALA A 29 0.00 -2.67 -9.47
CA ALA A 29 -1.37 -2.63 -9.94
C ALA A 29 -1.40 -2.95 -11.44
N ASP A 30 -2.37 -3.73 -11.91
CA ASP A 30 -2.47 -4.03 -13.35
C ASP A 30 -2.88 -2.81 -14.18
N ASN A 31 -3.63 -1.88 -13.58
CA ASN A 31 -4.25 -0.74 -14.24
C ASN A 31 -4.64 0.35 -13.23
N THR A 32 -5.02 1.53 -13.73
CA THR A 32 -5.49 2.67 -12.93
C THR A 32 -7.01 2.71 -12.69
N THR A 33 -7.77 1.82 -13.32
CA THR A 33 -9.24 1.79 -13.24
C THR A 33 -9.77 1.01 -12.04
N ASP A 34 -8.98 0.06 -11.53
CA ASP A 34 -9.27 -0.67 -10.31
C ASP A 34 -9.18 0.29 -9.11
N ALA A 35 -10.12 0.17 -8.18
CA ALA A 35 -10.07 0.93 -6.95
C ALA A 35 -8.82 0.55 -6.13
N LEU A 36 -8.08 1.56 -5.66
CA LEU A 36 -6.92 1.36 -4.80
C LEU A 36 -7.29 0.57 -3.53
N PRO A 37 -6.43 -0.35 -3.07
CA PRO A 37 -6.79 -1.28 -2.02
C PRO A 37 -6.90 -0.58 -0.66
N THR A 38 -7.92 -0.91 0.10
CA THR A 38 -8.13 -0.36 1.46
C THR A 38 -7.41 -1.17 2.52
N THR A 39 -7.24 -2.47 2.29
CA THR A 39 -6.58 -3.44 3.18
C THR A 39 -5.73 -4.41 2.37
N GLY A 40 -4.84 -5.13 3.05
CA GLY A 40 -3.99 -6.15 2.44
C GLY A 40 -4.74 -7.33 1.84
N GLN A 41 -6.01 -7.57 2.21
CA GLN A 41 -6.85 -8.61 1.61
C GLN A 41 -7.00 -8.45 0.08
N ASN A 42 -6.91 -7.21 -0.41
CA ASN A 42 -7.04 -6.90 -1.83
C ASN A 42 -5.70 -6.96 -2.57
N VAL A 43 -4.62 -7.38 -1.90
CA VAL A 43 -3.26 -7.43 -2.45
C VAL A 43 -2.72 -8.85 -2.31
N GLU A 44 -2.38 -9.45 -3.44
CA GLU A 44 -1.76 -10.77 -3.47
C GLU A 44 -0.45 -10.78 -2.67
N HIS A 45 -0.26 -11.83 -1.88
CA HIS A 45 0.88 -12.03 -0.97
C HIS A 45 0.95 -11.07 0.23
N MET A 46 -0.12 -10.34 0.53
CA MET A 46 -0.25 -9.53 1.75
C MET A 46 -1.24 -10.17 2.72
N GLY A 47 -1.06 -9.94 4.03
CA GLY A 47 -2.02 -10.38 5.05
C GLY A 47 -3.29 -9.53 5.06
N ASP A 48 -4.43 -10.13 5.37
CA ASP A 48 -5.75 -9.47 5.30
C ASP A 48 -5.89 -8.26 6.22
N ASP A 49 -5.21 -8.29 7.37
CA ASP A 49 -5.25 -7.30 8.45
C ASP A 49 -4.27 -6.14 8.26
N GLN A 50 -3.51 -6.15 7.17
CA GLN A 50 -2.49 -5.16 6.91
C GLN A 50 -3.10 -3.88 6.35
N THR A 51 -2.72 -2.74 6.92
CA THR A 51 -3.17 -1.40 6.50
C THR A 51 -2.04 -0.63 5.81
N PHE A 52 -2.40 0.23 4.87
CA PHE A 52 -1.44 1.04 4.12
C PHE A 52 -1.10 2.33 4.86
N MET A 53 0.14 2.46 5.32
CA MET A 53 0.60 3.67 6.00
C MET A 53 1.00 4.78 5.01
N PRO A 54 1.03 6.05 5.46
CA PRO A 54 1.55 7.15 4.65
C PRO A 54 2.92 6.84 4.04
N GLY A 55 3.02 7.07 2.73
CA GLY A 55 4.20 6.74 1.91
C GLY A 55 4.20 5.33 1.32
N SER A 56 3.16 4.52 1.53
CA SER A 56 2.91 3.34 0.69
C SER A 56 2.62 3.75 -0.75
N ILE A 57 3.04 2.94 -1.71
CA ILE A 57 3.03 3.24 -3.14
C ILE A 57 2.35 2.11 -3.90
N ALA A 58 1.44 2.47 -4.80
CA ALA A 58 0.93 1.60 -5.85
C ALA A 58 1.47 2.10 -7.20
N ILE A 59 1.95 1.17 -8.04
CA ILE A 59 2.53 1.49 -9.34
C ILE A 59 1.99 0.56 -10.42
N THR A 60 1.74 1.07 -11.63
CA THR A 60 1.38 0.25 -12.80
C THR A 60 2.62 -0.12 -13.64
N PRO A 61 2.56 -1.12 -14.54
CA PRO A 61 3.61 -1.37 -15.51
C PRO A 61 3.96 -0.17 -16.40
N ASP A 62 3.00 0.74 -16.62
CA ASP A 62 3.16 1.96 -17.40
C ASP A 62 3.71 3.14 -16.55
N PHE A 63 4.10 2.87 -15.30
CA PHE A 63 4.64 3.84 -14.34
C PHE A 63 3.65 4.91 -13.85
N ASP A 64 2.34 4.66 -13.91
CA ASP A 64 1.38 5.47 -13.16
C ASP A 64 1.56 5.20 -11.66
N VAL A 65 1.50 6.24 -10.82
CA VAL A 65 1.78 6.12 -9.39
C VAL A 65 0.66 6.70 -8.54
N ALA A 66 0.23 5.95 -7.53
CA ALA A 66 -0.57 6.46 -6.43
C ALA A 66 0.18 6.27 -5.11
N ILE A 67 0.08 7.24 -4.20
CA ILE A 67 0.79 7.24 -2.92
C ILE A 67 -0.18 7.52 -1.79
N VAL A 68 -0.09 6.76 -0.69
CA VAL A 68 -0.84 7.07 0.54
C VAL A 68 -0.35 8.38 1.14
N LYS A 69 -1.23 9.35 1.21
CA LYS A 69 -0.99 10.69 1.77
C LYS A 69 -0.90 10.63 3.30
N ASN A 70 -0.50 11.76 3.91
CA ASN A 70 -0.38 11.85 5.37
C ASN A 70 -1.71 11.69 6.13
N ASN A 71 -2.85 11.83 5.44
CA ASN A 71 -4.16 11.57 6.02
C ASN A 71 -4.55 10.07 6.01
N GLY A 72 -3.67 9.19 5.50
CA GLY A 72 -3.92 7.75 5.42
C GLY A 72 -4.74 7.30 4.21
N GLU A 73 -5.11 8.23 3.31
CA GLU A 73 -5.83 7.91 2.08
C GLU A 73 -4.89 7.86 0.89
N TRP A 74 -5.23 7.03 -0.09
CA TRP A 74 -4.54 7.05 -1.37
C TRP A 74 -4.71 8.37 -2.11
N GLY A 75 -3.64 8.82 -2.75
CA GLY A 75 -3.72 9.85 -3.78
C GLY A 75 -4.28 9.34 -5.09
N ASP A 76 -4.64 10.28 -5.96
CA ASP A 76 -5.02 9.97 -7.33
C ASP A 76 -3.81 9.42 -8.09
N TRP A 77 -4.07 8.61 -9.11
CA TRP A 77 -3.05 8.17 -10.06
C TRP A 77 -2.47 9.38 -10.80
N ALA A 78 -1.14 9.42 -10.91
CA ALA A 78 -0.38 10.44 -11.62
C ALA A 78 0.60 9.83 -12.61
#